data_AF-A0A947A3I4-F1
#
_entry.id   AF-A0A947A3I4-F1
#
_cell.length_a   1.000
_cell.length_b   1.000
_cell.length_c   1.000
_cell.angle_alpha   90.00
_cell.angle_beta   90.00
_cell.angle_gamma   90.00
#
_symmetry.space_group_name_H-M   'P 1'
#
loop_
_entity.id
_entity.type
_entity.pdbx_description
1 polymer ?
#
loop_
_entity_poly.entity_id
_entity_poly.type
_entity_poly.pdbx_seq_one_letter_code
_entity_poly.pdbx_strand_id
1 'polypeptide(L)'
;MMIKPVFQSRFEDLNCCVIVPTYNNAHSLDNFLTDLKLYTNKVIIINDGSTDATSKILKKHTEFHLKEHPENKGKGIALKTGFIYAGELGYEYAITIDSDGQHYPDDLDVFLTELESKKESDPELLLVGDRKMGRDGIPGKSSKGNRFSNFWFLVVTGIELHDTQSGYRLYPVKLVNSLNLITWKFELEIEVLVKAAWKKADVRNIPIKVFYQEGDRVTHFRPFWDIVRIVLLYMWFVLVSFFYIHPRNKYQDFKNKGFKRFWKEDIIKSEEPAHKKAAAIALGVFVGISPFWGIHTLLVFTLAAVFRLNKVIAFLFSN
;
A
#
# COMPACT_ATOMS: atom_id res chain seq x y z
N MET A 1 -35.34 -0.88 -22.09
CA MET A 1 -35.09 -1.77 -20.94
C MET A 1 -33.71 -1.40 -20.40
N MET A 2 -33.60 -0.81 -19.22
CA MET A 2 -32.28 -0.47 -18.66
C MET A 2 -31.55 -1.77 -18.35
N ILE A 3 -30.43 -2.02 -19.02
CA ILE A 3 -29.58 -3.19 -18.77
C ILE A 3 -29.06 -3.05 -17.34
N LYS A 4 -29.31 -4.05 -16.50
CA LYS A 4 -28.80 -4.07 -15.12
C LYS A 4 -27.27 -4.21 -15.18
N PRO A 5 -26.49 -3.41 -14.43
CA PRO A 5 -25.04 -3.53 -14.44
C PRO A 5 -24.58 -4.92 -13.98
N VAL A 6 -23.50 -5.42 -14.57
CA VAL A 6 -23.01 -6.82 -14.45
C VAL A 6 -22.73 -7.19 -12.99
N PHE A 7 -22.12 -6.29 -12.21
CA PHE A 7 -21.71 -6.55 -10.82
C PHE A 7 -22.59 -5.86 -9.78
N GLN A 8 -23.76 -5.33 -10.18
CA GLN A 8 -24.58 -4.48 -9.31
C GLN A 8 -24.91 -5.13 -7.96
N SER A 9 -25.36 -6.39 -7.95
CA SER A 9 -25.72 -7.08 -6.71
C SER A 9 -24.51 -7.31 -5.81
N ARG A 10 -23.34 -7.62 -6.37
CA ARG A 10 -22.10 -7.83 -5.60
C ARG A 10 -21.68 -6.56 -4.88
N PHE A 11 -21.77 -5.41 -5.54
CA PHE A 11 -21.50 -4.11 -4.91
C PHE A 11 -22.49 -3.79 -3.79
N GLU A 12 -23.77 -4.14 -3.96
CA GLU A 12 -24.80 -3.96 -2.93
C GLU A 12 -24.57 -4.87 -1.72
N ASP A 13 -24.32 -6.16 -1.95
CA ASP A 13 -24.13 -7.16 -0.89
C ASP A 13 -22.86 -6.89 -0.06
N LEU A 14 -21.80 -6.41 -0.71
CA LEU A 14 -20.52 -6.08 -0.06
C LEU A 14 -20.46 -4.64 0.49
N ASN A 15 -21.54 -3.87 0.37
CA ASN A 15 -21.55 -2.43 0.68
C ASN A 15 -20.32 -1.71 0.10
N CYS A 16 -20.03 -1.96 -1.17
CA CYS A 16 -18.86 -1.44 -1.87
C CYS A 16 -19.23 -0.32 -2.84
N CYS A 17 -18.32 0.63 -3.07
CA CYS A 17 -18.44 1.63 -4.12
C CYS A 17 -17.16 1.80 -4.94
N VAL A 18 -17.25 2.47 -6.08
CA VAL A 18 -16.11 2.91 -6.88
C VAL A 18 -15.88 4.41 -6.67
N ILE A 19 -14.66 4.83 -6.37
CA ILE A 19 -14.26 6.24 -6.26
C ILE A 19 -13.42 6.61 -7.49
N VAL A 20 -13.87 7.64 -8.21
CA VAL A 20 -13.23 8.13 -9.44
C VAL A 20 -12.77 9.58 -9.22
N PRO A 21 -11.50 9.82 -8.88
CA PRO A 21 -10.94 11.17 -8.92
C PRO A 21 -10.75 11.62 -10.38
N THR A 22 -11.13 12.85 -10.68
CA THR A 22 -10.95 13.43 -12.03
C THR A 22 -10.55 14.90 -11.97
N TYR A 23 -9.66 15.29 -12.89
CA TYR A 23 -9.24 16.68 -13.08
C TYR A 23 -8.78 16.88 -14.53
N ASN A 24 -9.49 17.73 -15.27
CA ASN A 24 -9.20 18.08 -16.66
C ASN A 24 -9.01 16.85 -17.58
N ASN A 25 -9.98 15.94 -17.57
CA ASN A 25 -9.97 14.69 -18.35
C ASN A 25 -11.11 14.64 -19.38
N ALA A 26 -11.52 15.78 -19.95
CA ALA A 26 -12.69 15.85 -20.82
C ALA A 26 -12.66 14.91 -22.05
N HIS A 27 -11.47 14.51 -22.52
CA HIS A 27 -11.33 13.66 -23.70
C HIS A 27 -11.69 12.19 -23.47
N SER A 28 -11.35 11.62 -22.31
CA SER A 28 -11.51 10.18 -22.02
C SER A 28 -12.69 9.89 -21.09
N LEU A 29 -13.13 10.88 -20.32
CA LEU A 29 -14.05 10.68 -19.20
C LEU A 29 -15.43 10.15 -19.61
N ASP A 30 -16.01 10.65 -20.72
CA ASP A 30 -17.37 10.25 -21.13
C ASP A 30 -17.44 8.75 -21.49
N ASN A 31 -16.44 8.28 -22.26
CA ASN A 31 -16.31 6.87 -22.62
C ASN A 31 -16.03 6.01 -21.39
N PHE A 32 -15.09 6.43 -20.55
CA PHE A 32 -14.75 5.72 -19.31
C PHE A 32 -15.97 5.52 -18.39
N LEU A 33 -16.78 6.58 -18.19
CA LEU A 33 -17.97 6.51 -17.36
C LEU A 33 -19.08 5.67 -17.99
N THR A 34 -19.23 5.75 -19.32
CA THR A 34 -20.17 4.91 -20.07
C THR A 34 -19.84 3.43 -19.92
N ASP A 35 -18.54 3.07 -19.99
CA ASP A 35 -18.08 1.70 -19.80
C ASP A 35 -18.24 1.26 -18.34
N LEU A 36 -17.86 2.09 -17.38
CA LEU A 36 -17.96 1.79 -15.94
C LEU A 36 -19.42 1.52 -15.52
N LYS A 37 -20.37 2.26 -16.10
CA LYS A 37 -21.82 2.08 -15.86
C LYS A 37 -22.31 0.66 -16.16
N LEU A 38 -21.68 -0.03 -17.10
CA LEU A 38 -22.03 -1.40 -17.45
C LEU A 38 -21.78 -2.37 -16.29
N TYR A 39 -20.90 -2.02 -15.34
CA TYR A 39 -20.50 -2.90 -14.24
C TYR A 39 -21.18 -2.53 -12.92
N THR A 40 -21.32 -1.24 -12.61
CA THR A 40 -22.02 -0.78 -11.40
C THR A 40 -22.49 0.67 -11.50
N ASN A 41 -23.57 1.01 -10.79
CA ASN A 41 -23.97 2.40 -10.56
C ASN A 41 -23.48 2.97 -9.21
N LYS A 42 -22.84 2.15 -8.37
CA LYS A 42 -22.31 2.55 -7.05
C LYS A 42 -21.00 3.33 -7.21
N VAL A 43 -21.05 4.46 -7.88
CA VAL A 43 -19.88 5.27 -8.25
C VAL A 43 -19.96 6.65 -7.59
N ILE A 44 -18.84 7.06 -7.01
CA ILE A 44 -18.59 8.38 -6.45
C ILE A 44 -17.51 9.05 -7.28
N ILE A 45 -17.87 10.13 -7.96
CA ILE A 45 -16.97 10.93 -8.77
C ILE A 45 -16.55 12.16 -7.98
N ILE A 46 -15.24 12.39 -7.86
CA ILE A 46 -14.68 13.58 -7.25
C ILE A 46 -14.01 14.43 -8.33
N ASN A 47 -14.69 15.50 -8.73
CA ASN A 47 -14.13 16.49 -9.64
C ASN A 47 -13.27 17.49 -8.86
N ASP A 48 -11.96 17.42 -9.03
CA ASP A 48 -10.99 18.25 -8.30
C ASP A 48 -10.81 19.63 -8.96
N GLY A 49 -11.92 20.35 -9.16
CA GLY A 49 -11.93 21.72 -9.68
C GLY A 49 -11.52 21.85 -11.15
N SER A 50 -12.01 20.96 -12.02
CA SER A 50 -11.70 21.01 -13.46
C SER A 50 -12.11 22.34 -14.10
N THR A 51 -11.28 22.81 -15.03
CA THR A 51 -11.46 24.06 -15.78
C THR A 51 -11.80 23.85 -17.26
N ASP A 52 -11.80 22.59 -17.72
CA ASP A 52 -12.15 22.19 -19.08
C ASP A 52 -13.64 21.76 -19.19
N ALA A 53 -13.98 20.98 -20.21
CA ALA A 53 -15.34 20.46 -20.41
C ALA A 53 -15.75 19.33 -19.44
N THR A 54 -14.88 18.91 -18.50
CA THR A 54 -15.12 17.79 -17.57
C THR A 54 -16.42 17.97 -16.79
N SER A 55 -16.65 19.12 -16.15
CA SER A 55 -17.91 19.37 -15.40
C SER A 55 -19.16 19.28 -16.28
N LYS A 56 -19.07 19.62 -17.57
CA LYS A 56 -20.21 19.50 -18.50
C LYS A 56 -20.51 18.03 -18.82
N ILE A 57 -19.47 17.21 -18.96
CA ILE A 57 -19.61 15.77 -19.19
C ILE A 57 -20.22 15.10 -17.96
N LEU A 58 -19.72 15.43 -16.76
CA LEU A 58 -20.22 14.86 -15.50
C LEU A 58 -21.72 15.10 -15.28
N LYS A 59 -22.24 16.26 -15.71
CA LYS A 59 -23.68 16.57 -15.64
C LYS A 59 -24.57 15.66 -16.48
N LYS A 60 -24.01 14.94 -17.47
CA LYS A 60 -24.75 13.95 -18.27
C LYS A 60 -24.97 12.63 -17.51
N HIS A 61 -24.12 12.33 -16.52
CA HIS A 61 -24.12 11.07 -15.78
C HIS A 61 -24.76 11.25 -14.39
N THR A 62 -26.07 11.50 -14.38
CA THR A 62 -26.84 11.79 -13.16
C THR A 62 -27.02 10.59 -12.21
N GLU A 63 -26.73 9.39 -12.68
CA GLU A 63 -26.80 8.14 -11.93
C GLU A 63 -25.68 7.98 -10.90
N PHE A 64 -24.60 8.74 -11.02
CA PHE A 64 -23.45 8.66 -10.12
C PHE A 64 -23.50 9.77 -9.08
N HIS A 65 -22.90 9.51 -7.92
CA HIS A 65 -22.72 10.55 -6.93
C HIS A 65 -21.58 11.48 -7.35
N LEU A 66 -21.80 12.79 -7.35
CA LEU A 66 -20.80 13.78 -7.75
C LEU A 66 -20.47 14.72 -6.59
N LYS A 67 -19.18 14.92 -6.33
CA LYS A 67 -18.65 16.01 -5.51
C LYS A 67 -17.69 16.85 -6.34
N GLU A 68 -17.86 18.17 -6.28
CA GLU A 68 -17.01 19.12 -7.00
C GLU A 68 -16.25 19.99 -6.00
N HIS A 69 -14.94 20.10 -6.18
CA HIS A 69 -14.13 21.11 -5.53
C HIS A 69 -14.22 22.43 -6.30
N PRO A 70 -14.18 23.58 -5.60
CA PRO A 70 -14.19 24.89 -6.26
C PRO A 70 -12.90 25.16 -7.06
N GLU A 71 -11.78 24.55 -6.67
CA GLU A 71 -10.47 24.68 -7.29
C GLU A 71 -9.67 23.37 -7.15
N ASN A 72 -8.59 23.24 -7.91
CA ASN A 72 -7.72 22.05 -7.84
C ASN A 72 -6.96 21.96 -6.51
N LYS A 73 -7.29 20.95 -5.69
CA LYS A 73 -6.65 20.70 -4.39
C LYS A 73 -5.62 19.57 -4.42
N GLY A 74 -5.60 18.79 -5.49
CA GLY A 74 -4.72 17.65 -5.72
C GLY A 74 -5.41 16.31 -5.51
N LYS A 75 -4.90 15.28 -6.23
CA LYS A 75 -5.44 13.90 -6.22
C LYS A 75 -5.66 13.36 -4.81
N GLY A 76 -4.74 13.63 -3.88
CA GLY A 76 -4.88 13.15 -2.50
C GLY A 76 -6.10 13.76 -1.81
N ILE A 77 -6.34 15.06 -1.91
CA ILE A 77 -7.54 15.68 -1.33
C ILE A 77 -8.81 15.17 -2.00
N ALA A 78 -8.79 14.95 -3.32
CA ALA A 78 -9.90 14.34 -4.04
C ALA A 78 -10.22 12.94 -3.48
N LEU A 79 -9.21 12.09 -3.32
CA LEU A 79 -9.37 10.75 -2.72
C LEU A 79 -9.88 10.81 -1.28
N LYS A 80 -9.32 11.69 -0.42
CA LYS A 80 -9.82 11.88 0.96
C LYS A 80 -11.30 12.25 0.97
N THR A 81 -11.70 13.18 0.11
CA THR A 81 -13.10 13.60 -0.03
C THR A 81 -13.97 12.43 -0.45
N GLY A 82 -13.48 11.62 -1.39
CA GLY A 82 -14.14 10.37 -1.80
C GLY A 82 -14.32 9.38 -0.66
N PHE A 83 -13.28 9.10 0.13
CA PHE A 83 -13.38 8.15 1.25
C PHE A 83 -14.31 8.64 2.36
N ILE A 84 -14.25 9.94 2.70
CA ILE A 84 -15.17 10.53 3.69
C ILE A 84 -16.60 10.38 3.21
N TYR A 85 -16.87 10.77 1.96
CA TYR A 85 -18.21 10.72 1.40
C TYR A 85 -18.73 9.28 1.22
N ALA A 86 -17.85 8.32 0.88
CA ALA A 86 -18.18 6.91 0.86
C ALA A 86 -18.65 6.41 2.24
N GLY A 87 -17.96 6.84 3.30
CA GLY A 87 -18.36 6.54 4.68
C GLY A 87 -19.70 7.17 5.08
N GLU A 88 -19.96 8.41 4.65
CA GLU A 88 -21.25 9.09 4.86
C GLU A 88 -22.42 8.37 4.19
N LEU A 89 -22.16 7.74 3.03
CA LEU A 89 -23.14 6.93 2.30
C LEU A 89 -23.28 5.49 2.84
N GLY A 90 -22.50 5.12 3.86
CA GLY A 90 -22.57 3.80 4.50
C GLY A 90 -21.79 2.70 3.80
N TYR A 91 -20.88 3.02 2.87
CA TYR A 91 -20.04 2.01 2.23
C TYR A 91 -18.94 1.51 3.18
N GLU A 92 -18.74 0.19 3.20
CA GLU A 92 -17.68 -0.47 3.98
C GLU A 92 -16.36 -0.52 3.20
N TYR A 93 -16.45 -0.72 1.89
CA TYR A 93 -15.30 -0.83 0.99
C TYR A 93 -15.40 0.16 -0.17
N ALA A 94 -14.26 0.66 -0.62
CA ALA A 94 -14.18 1.52 -1.78
C ALA A 94 -13.05 1.08 -2.71
N ILE A 95 -13.36 0.96 -4.00
CA ILE A 95 -12.38 0.69 -5.05
C ILE A 95 -12.07 2.01 -5.74
N THR A 96 -10.82 2.45 -5.75
CA THR A 96 -10.39 3.62 -6.52
C THR A 96 -10.02 3.21 -7.93
N ILE A 97 -10.38 4.03 -8.92
CA ILE A 97 -9.95 3.85 -10.31
C ILE A 97 -9.65 5.22 -10.92
N ASP A 98 -8.50 5.36 -11.57
CA ASP A 98 -8.13 6.61 -12.24
C ASP A 98 -8.99 6.81 -13.50
N SER A 99 -9.43 8.06 -13.73
CA SER A 99 -10.32 8.43 -14.85
C SER A 99 -9.61 8.61 -16.20
N ASP A 100 -8.34 8.23 -16.31
CA ASP A 100 -7.54 8.36 -17.52
C ASP A 100 -7.79 7.25 -18.56
N GLY A 101 -8.62 6.27 -18.24
CA GLY A 101 -9.01 5.18 -19.14
C GLY A 101 -7.93 4.10 -19.32
N GLN A 102 -6.90 4.06 -18.48
CA GLN A 102 -5.85 3.02 -18.55
C GLN A 102 -6.25 1.71 -17.88
N HIS A 103 -7.25 1.77 -17.00
CA HIS A 103 -7.75 0.63 -16.25
C HIS A 103 -9.04 0.11 -16.88
N TYR A 104 -9.14 -1.22 -16.98
CA TYR A 104 -10.35 -1.85 -17.45
C TYR A 104 -11.33 -2.03 -16.29
N PRO A 105 -12.58 -1.56 -16.42
CA PRO A 105 -13.59 -1.75 -15.38
C PRO A 105 -13.99 -3.23 -15.15
N ASP A 106 -13.67 -4.16 -16.07
CA ASP A 106 -13.92 -5.59 -15.86
C ASP A 106 -13.07 -6.18 -14.73
N ASP A 107 -11.87 -5.63 -14.47
CA ASP A 107 -11.03 -6.00 -13.34
C ASP A 107 -11.68 -5.68 -11.97
N LEU A 108 -12.83 -5.00 -11.91
CA LEU A 108 -13.62 -4.92 -10.66
C LEU A 108 -13.93 -6.32 -10.13
N ASP A 109 -14.08 -7.30 -11.02
CA ASP A 109 -14.34 -8.72 -10.69
C ASP A 109 -13.29 -9.29 -9.73
N VAL A 110 -12.00 -9.02 -9.97
CA VAL A 110 -10.93 -9.59 -9.13
C VAL A 110 -10.95 -9.02 -7.71
N PHE A 111 -11.29 -7.75 -7.55
CA PHE A 111 -11.41 -7.13 -6.22
C PHE A 111 -12.64 -7.65 -5.47
N LEU A 112 -13.78 -7.75 -6.14
CA LEU A 112 -15.02 -8.25 -5.54
C LEU A 112 -14.88 -9.71 -5.12
N THR A 113 -14.21 -10.52 -5.93
CA THR A 113 -13.98 -11.95 -5.63
C THR A 113 -13.14 -12.12 -4.37
N GLU A 114 -12.10 -11.31 -4.19
CA GLU A 114 -11.28 -11.34 -2.97
C GLU A 114 -12.07 -10.87 -1.74
N LEU A 115 -12.95 -9.86 -1.88
CA LEU A 115 -13.85 -9.45 -0.80
C LEU A 115 -14.84 -10.56 -0.41
N GLU A 116 -15.46 -11.23 -1.37
CA GLU A 116 -16.41 -12.33 -1.11
C GLU A 116 -15.75 -13.51 -0.39
N SER A 117 -14.45 -13.71 -0.62
CA SER A 117 -13.66 -14.74 0.04
C SER A 117 -13.26 -14.39 1.48
N LYS A 118 -13.36 -13.11 1.86
CA LYS A 118 -12.95 -12.59 3.16
C LYS A 118 -13.92 -13.04 4.25
N LYS A 119 -13.39 -13.54 5.36
CA LYS A 119 -14.18 -13.85 6.56
C LYS A 119 -14.25 -12.65 7.50
N GLU A 120 -15.25 -12.63 8.37
CA GLU A 120 -15.41 -11.58 9.38
C GLU A 120 -14.23 -11.53 10.37
N SER A 121 -13.62 -12.69 10.66
CA SER A 121 -12.42 -12.79 11.51
C SER A 121 -11.14 -12.31 10.85
N ASP A 122 -11.14 -12.15 9.52
CA ASP A 122 -9.94 -11.78 8.77
C ASP A 122 -9.64 -10.29 8.94
N PRO A 123 -8.35 -9.88 8.97
CA PRO A 123 -7.99 -8.48 9.02
C PRO A 123 -8.60 -7.68 7.86
N GLU A 124 -8.72 -6.37 8.06
CA GLU A 124 -9.21 -5.47 7.00
C GLU A 124 -8.36 -5.60 5.74
N LEU A 125 -9.02 -5.68 4.59
CA LEU A 125 -8.37 -5.99 3.32
C LEU A 125 -8.09 -4.70 2.54
N LEU A 126 -6.83 -4.50 2.13
CA LEU A 126 -6.40 -3.43 1.24
C LEU A 126 -5.65 -4.04 0.06
N LEU A 127 -6.28 -4.05 -1.11
CA LEU A 127 -5.71 -4.67 -2.31
C LEU A 127 -5.13 -3.62 -3.24
N VAL A 128 -3.98 -3.92 -3.83
CA VAL A 128 -3.36 -3.08 -4.86
C VAL A 128 -3.30 -3.85 -6.17
N GLY A 129 -3.96 -3.34 -7.20
CA GLY A 129 -3.91 -3.94 -8.53
C GLY A 129 -2.49 -3.88 -9.09
N ASP A 130 -1.88 -5.03 -9.30
CA ASP A 130 -0.57 -5.21 -9.91
C ASP A 130 -0.71 -5.37 -11.42
N ARG A 131 -0.17 -4.40 -12.13
CA ARG A 131 -0.22 -4.32 -13.59
C ARG A 131 0.68 -5.36 -14.26
N LYS A 132 1.57 -6.02 -13.49
CA LYS A 132 2.61 -6.95 -13.99
C LYS A 132 2.33 -8.41 -13.60
N MET A 133 1.53 -8.64 -12.57
CA MET A 133 1.21 -9.98 -12.10
C MET A 133 0.42 -10.74 -13.18
N GLY A 134 0.83 -11.98 -13.49
CA GLY A 134 0.20 -12.81 -14.53
C GLY A 134 0.70 -12.55 -15.97
N ARG A 135 1.69 -11.65 -16.18
CA ARG A 135 2.37 -11.50 -17.48
C ARG A 135 3.66 -12.31 -17.51
N ASP A 136 3.53 -13.63 -17.60
CA ASP A 136 4.69 -14.49 -17.84
C ASP A 136 5.35 -14.13 -19.18
N GLY A 137 6.67 -13.84 -19.17
CA GLY A 137 7.48 -13.75 -20.39
C GLY A 137 7.71 -12.36 -21.00
N ILE A 138 7.14 -11.27 -20.49
CA ILE A 138 7.45 -9.91 -20.99
C ILE A 138 8.20 -9.14 -19.90
N PRO A 139 9.45 -8.67 -20.14
CA PRO A 139 10.17 -7.85 -19.18
C PRO A 139 9.47 -6.50 -19.05
N GLY A 140 8.52 -6.41 -18.12
CA GLY A 140 7.85 -5.17 -17.80
C GLY A 140 8.90 -4.14 -17.39
N LYS A 141 9.01 -3.04 -18.14
CA LYS A 141 9.81 -1.87 -17.74
C LYS A 141 9.20 -1.26 -16.47
N SER A 142 9.48 -1.86 -15.31
CA SER A 142 9.17 -1.26 -14.02
C SER A 142 9.99 0.02 -13.93
N SER A 143 9.31 1.18 -13.89
CA SER A 143 9.98 2.46 -13.80
C SER A 143 10.88 2.50 -12.56
N LYS A 144 11.99 3.23 -12.64
CA LYS A 144 12.91 3.40 -11.50
C LYS A 144 12.16 3.88 -10.25
N GLY A 145 11.15 4.75 -10.42
CA GLY A 145 10.29 5.24 -9.34
C GLY A 145 9.41 4.17 -8.70
N ASN A 146 8.88 3.22 -9.47
CA ASN A 146 8.10 2.12 -8.91
C ASN A 146 8.99 1.16 -8.09
N ARG A 147 10.18 0.83 -8.58
CA ARG A 147 11.15 0.01 -7.83
C ARG A 147 11.56 0.69 -6.52
N PHE A 148 11.83 2.00 -6.57
CA PHE A 148 12.14 2.81 -5.40
C PHE A 148 11.00 2.73 -4.37
N SER A 149 9.76 2.96 -4.80
CA SER A 149 8.61 2.98 -3.89
C SER A 149 8.34 1.60 -3.28
N ASN A 150 8.43 0.52 -4.06
CA ASN A 150 8.29 -0.84 -3.53
C ASN A 150 9.36 -1.17 -2.49
N PHE A 151 10.62 -0.82 -2.77
CA PHE A 151 11.73 -1.06 -1.84
C PHE A 151 11.51 -0.34 -0.50
N TRP A 152 11.17 0.95 -0.53
CA TRP A 152 10.96 1.70 0.70
C TRP A 152 9.69 1.29 1.44
N PHE A 153 8.63 0.91 0.72
CA PHE A 153 7.45 0.31 1.33
C PHE A 153 7.82 -0.97 2.11
N LEU A 154 8.60 -1.86 1.50
CA LEU A 154 9.11 -3.07 2.15
C LEU A 154 9.95 -2.74 3.38
N VAL A 155 10.89 -1.79 3.28
CA VAL A 155 11.73 -1.38 4.42
C VAL A 155 10.89 -0.88 5.60
N VAL A 156 9.85 -0.11 5.32
CA VAL A 156 9.06 0.58 6.36
C VAL A 156 8.00 -0.33 6.99
N THR A 157 7.47 -1.29 6.22
CA THR A 157 6.33 -2.13 6.64
C THR A 157 6.68 -3.60 6.85
N GLY A 158 7.74 -4.09 6.21
CA GLY A 158 8.09 -5.51 6.14
C GLY A 158 7.25 -6.32 5.14
N ILE A 159 6.35 -5.67 4.37
CA ILE A 159 5.46 -6.32 3.40
C ILE A 159 6.01 -6.09 1.98
N GLU A 160 6.07 -7.15 1.19
CA GLU A 160 6.47 -7.08 -0.22
C GLU A 160 5.28 -6.76 -1.11
N LEU A 161 5.42 -5.70 -1.92
CA LEU A 161 4.48 -5.34 -2.98
C LEU A 161 5.25 -5.07 -4.28
N HIS A 162 4.65 -5.45 -5.41
CA HIS A 162 5.24 -5.35 -6.74
C HIS A 162 4.80 -4.10 -7.52
N ASP A 163 3.68 -3.49 -7.15
CA ASP A 163 3.17 -2.28 -7.81
C ASP A 163 2.48 -1.31 -6.84
N THR A 164 3.25 -0.71 -5.94
CA THR A 164 2.75 0.32 -4.99
C THR A 164 2.24 1.59 -5.64
N GLN A 165 2.44 1.79 -6.95
CA GLN A 165 2.10 3.00 -7.69
C GLN A 165 0.91 2.81 -8.65
N SER A 166 0.18 1.71 -8.53
CA SER A 166 -1.10 1.54 -9.24
C SER A 166 -2.19 2.38 -8.56
N GLY A 167 -3.04 3.06 -9.33
CA GLY A 167 -4.19 3.81 -8.80
C GLY A 167 -5.44 2.95 -8.59
N TYR A 168 -5.41 1.71 -9.10
CA TYR A 168 -6.53 0.78 -9.01
C TYR A 168 -6.41 -0.09 -7.76
N ARG A 169 -7.19 0.24 -6.73
CA ARG A 169 -7.02 -0.34 -5.40
C ARG A 169 -8.33 -0.48 -4.67
N LEU A 170 -8.40 -1.46 -3.79
CA LEU A 170 -9.49 -1.62 -2.85
C LEU A 170 -9.07 -1.17 -1.46
N TYR A 171 -9.96 -0.45 -0.80
CA TYR A 171 -9.74 0.14 0.50
C TYR A 171 -10.89 -0.18 1.47
N PRO A 172 -10.59 -0.53 2.74
CA PRO A 172 -11.58 -0.54 3.81
C PRO A 172 -11.85 0.90 4.24
N VAL A 173 -13.05 1.42 3.95
CA VAL A 173 -13.42 2.84 4.11
C VAL A 173 -13.26 3.30 5.57
N LYS A 174 -13.78 2.50 6.51
CA LYS A 174 -13.68 2.79 7.94
C LYS A 174 -12.24 2.87 8.43
N LEU A 175 -11.38 1.96 7.96
CA LEU A 175 -9.96 1.99 8.30
C LEU A 175 -9.32 3.27 7.76
N VAL A 176 -9.50 3.58 6.47
CA VAL A 176 -8.87 4.75 5.83
C VAL A 176 -9.31 6.05 6.49
N ASN A 177 -10.61 6.23 6.76
CA ASN A 177 -11.14 7.41 7.43
C ASN A 177 -10.68 7.55 8.89
N SER A 178 -10.25 6.46 9.54
CA SER A 178 -9.66 6.51 10.89
C SER A 178 -8.17 6.90 10.91
N LEU A 179 -7.52 6.96 9.74
CA LEU A 179 -6.10 7.28 9.65
C LEU A 179 -5.88 8.80 9.73
N ASN A 180 -4.88 9.21 10.51
CA ASN A 180 -4.42 10.61 10.54
C ASN A 180 -3.58 10.92 9.30
N LEU A 181 -4.20 11.15 8.15
CA LEU A 181 -3.52 11.38 6.87
C LEU A 181 -3.08 12.84 6.72
N ILE A 182 -1.79 13.11 6.54
CA ILE A 182 -1.24 14.49 6.46
C ILE A 182 -0.97 14.96 5.03
N THR A 183 -0.89 14.05 4.07
CA THR A 183 -0.53 14.38 2.68
C THR A 183 -1.74 14.79 1.83
N TRP A 184 -1.50 15.39 0.67
CA TRP A 184 -2.57 15.97 -0.16
C TRP A 184 -2.44 15.72 -1.67
N LYS A 185 -1.31 15.19 -2.15
CA LYS A 185 -1.15 14.80 -3.57
C LYS A 185 -0.98 13.30 -3.74
N PHE A 186 -0.16 12.88 -4.71
CA PHE A 186 0.06 11.47 -5.07
C PHE A 186 0.64 10.65 -3.92
N GLU A 187 1.40 11.28 -3.02
CA GLU A 187 1.98 10.61 -1.87
C GLU A 187 0.93 10.12 -0.84
N LEU A 188 -0.33 10.57 -0.94
CA LEU A 188 -1.42 10.03 -0.13
C LEU A 188 -1.63 8.54 -0.31
N GLU A 189 -1.57 8.08 -1.55
CA GLU A 189 -1.77 6.67 -1.86
C GLU A 189 -0.71 5.80 -1.17
N ILE A 190 0.51 6.31 -1.01
CA ILE A 190 1.60 5.67 -0.25
C ILE A 190 1.33 5.75 1.26
N GLU A 191 0.93 6.92 1.74
CA GLU A 191 0.65 7.15 3.15
C GLU A 191 -0.43 6.20 3.68
N VAL A 192 -1.51 6.00 2.92
CA VAL A 192 -2.59 5.08 3.27
C VAL A 192 -2.08 3.65 3.36
N LEU A 193 -1.29 3.19 2.37
CA LEU A 193 -0.73 1.83 2.38
C LEU A 193 0.13 1.57 3.61
N VAL A 194 1.08 2.47 3.89
CA VAL A 194 2.00 2.32 5.03
C VAL A 194 1.24 2.31 6.36
N LYS A 195 0.30 3.24 6.54
CA LYS A 195 -0.46 3.35 7.79
C LYS A 195 -1.47 2.21 7.97
N ALA A 196 -2.07 1.70 6.89
CA ALA A 196 -2.91 0.51 6.94
C ALA A 196 -2.10 -0.73 7.32
N ALA A 197 -0.92 -0.93 6.72
CA ALA A 197 -0.01 -2.02 7.08
C ALA A 197 0.42 -1.95 8.56
N TRP A 198 0.74 -0.76 9.07
CA TRP A 198 1.05 -0.56 10.49
C TRP A 198 -0.13 -0.80 11.43
N LYS A 199 -1.37 -0.70 10.92
CA LYS A 199 -2.61 -1.09 11.61
C LYS A 199 -2.96 -2.56 11.45
N LYS A 200 -2.07 -3.37 10.85
CA LYS A 200 -2.23 -4.82 10.63
C LYS A 200 -3.38 -5.17 9.66
N ALA A 201 -3.70 -4.28 8.73
CA ALA A 201 -4.52 -4.65 7.57
C ALA A 201 -3.75 -5.66 6.69
N ASP A 202 -4.48 -6.55 6.02
CA ASP A 202 -3.92 -7.39 4.97
C ASP A 202 -3.71 -6.56 3.71
N VAL A 203 -2.45 -6.26 3.41
CA VAL A 203 -2.06 -5.45 2.26
C VAL A 203 -1.34 -6.35 1.26
N ARG A 204 -1.97 -6.61 0.11
CA ARG A 204 -1.40 -7.48 -0.93
C ARG A 204 -1.73 -7.05 -2.35
N ASN A 205 -0.97 -7.58 -3.30
CA ASN A 205 -1.19 -7.36 -4.72
C ASN A 205 -2.16 -8.38 -5.32
N ILE A 206 -2.96 -7.92 -6.29
CA ILE A 206 -3.81 -8.79 -7.13
C ILE A 206 -3.56 -8.47 -8.60
N PRO A 207 -3.66 -9.43 -9.53
CA PRO A 207 -3.41 -9.16 -10.95
C PRO A 207 -4.51 -8.29 -11.56
N ILE A 208 -4.13 -7.27 -12.32
CA ILE A 208 -5.04 -6.45 -13.13
C ILE A 208 -4.51 -6.25 -14.55
N LYS A 209 -5.43 -6.06 -15.50
CA LYS A 209 -5.14 -5.68 -16.87
C LYS A 209 -4.88 -4.17 -16.93
N VAL A 210 -3.98 -3.77 -17.82
CA VAL A 210 -3.74 -2.34 -18.10
C VAL A 210 -3.58 -2.12 -19.58
N PHE A 211 -4.30 -1.12 -20.07
CA PHE A 211 -4.16 -0.62 -21.43
C PHE A 211 -3.14 0.51 -21.46
N TYR A 212 -2.09 0.34 -22.26
CA TYR A 212 -1.15 1.41 -22.57
C TYR A 212 -1.62 2.07 -23.87
N GLN A 213 -2.31 3.21 -23.79
CA GLN A 213 -2.62 4.01 -24.97
C GLN A 213 -1.34 4.66 -25.52
N GLU A 214 -1.10 4.52 -26.82
CA GLU A 214 -0.12 5.32 -27.55
C GLU A 214 -0.74 6.70 -27.85
N GLY A 215 -0.39 7.73 -27.08
CA GLY A 215 -0.94 9.08 -27.25
C GLY A 215 -0.68 10.04 -26.08
N ASP A 216 -1.16 11.28 -26.22
CA ASP A 216 -0.99 12.38 -25.25
C ASP A 216 -1.68 12.09 -23.91
N ARG A 217 -0.94 11.44 -23.02
CA ARG A 217 -1.33 11.23 -21.62
C ARG A 217 -1.39 12.57 -20.89
N VAL A 218 -2.55 12.91 -20.35
CA VAL A 218 -2.67 14.02 -19.40
C VAL A 218 -2.22 13.52 -18.02
N THR A 219 -0.94 13.68 -17.72
CA THR A 219 -0.40 13.44 -16.37
C THR A 219 -0.18 14.76 -15.66
N HIS A 220 -0.91 14.98 -14.56
CA HIS A 220 -0.70 16.14 -13.69
C HIS A 220 0.44 15.94 -12.68
N PHE A 221 1.17 14.83 -12.78
CA PHE A 221 2.37 14.54 -12.00
C PHE A 221 3.51 15.50 -12.37
N ARG A 222 4.03 16.22 -11.38
CA ARG A 222 5.15 17.15 -11.51
C ARG A 222 6.44 16.46 -11.07
N PRO A 223 7.30 16.00 -12.00
CA PRO A 223 8.35 15.03 -11.70
C PRO A 223 9.23 15.40 -10.52
N PHE A 224 9.75 16.62 -10.47
CA PHE A 224 10.65 17.03 -9.40
C PHE A 224 9.95 17.13 -8.04
N TRP A 225 8.90 17.95 -7.95
CA TRP A 225 8.25 18.26 -6.68
C TRP A 225 7.52 17.07 -6.07
N ASP A 226 6.90 16.23 -6.89
CA ASP A 226 6.18 15.06 -6.37
C ASP A 226 7.14 13.95 -5.93
N ILE A 227 8.27 13.76 -6.63
CA ILE A 227 9.33 12.87 -6.14
C ILE A 227 9.88 13.36 -4.80
N VAL A 228 10.16 14.65 -4.65
CA VAL A 228 10.66 15.21 -3.38
C VAL A 228 9.68 14.95 -2.23
N ARG A 229 8.37 15.15 -2.45
CA ARG A 229 7.33 14.84 -1.44
C ARG A 229 7.34 13.37 -1.03
N ILE A 230 7.39 12.47 -2.01
CA ILE A 230 7.43 11.02 -1.77
C ILE A 230 8.69 10.64 -0.98
N VAL A 231 9.85 11.18 -1.33
CA VAL A 231 11.11 10.93 -0.62
C VAL A 231 11.04 11.41 0.83
N LEU A 232 10.59 12.65 1.06
CA LEU A 232 10.45 13.20 2.41
C LEU A 232 9.46 12.39 3.26
N LEU A 233 8.36 11.93 2.66
CA LEU A 233 7.40 11.07 3.33
C LEU A 233 8.03 9.74 3.76
N TYR A 234 8.78 9.08 2.88
CA TYR A 234 9.48 7.84 3.23
C TYR A 234 10.56 8.05 4.29
N MET A 235 11.33 9.15 4.23
CA MET A 235 12.30 9.48 5.28
C MET A 235 11.62 9.58 6.65
N TRP A 236 10.49 10.29 6.72
CA TRP A 236 9.68 10.36 7.94
C TRP A 236 9.19 8.98 8.39
N PHE A 237 8.67 8.17 7.47
CA PHE A 237 8.20 6.83 7.80
C PHE A 237 9.30 5.88 8.26
N VAL A 238 10.52 5.98 7.74
CA VAL A 238 11.67 5.20 8.24
C VAL A 238 11.94 5.55 9.70
N LEU A 239 11.95 6.84 10.05
CA LEU A 239 12.12 7.29 11.44
C LEU A 239 11.01 6.75 12.35
N VAL A 240 9.74 6.93 11.96
CA VAL A 240 8.60 6.42 12.74
C VAL A 240 8.63 4.90 12.84
N SER A 241 8.97 4.21 11.76
CA SER A 241 9.05 2.75 11.73
C SER A 241 10.10 2.25 12.71
N PHE A 242 11.30 2.84 12.68
CA PHE A 242 12.44 2.44 13.48
C PHE A 242 12.27 2.79 14.97
N PHE A 243 11.81 4.01 15.28
CA PHE A 243 11.74 4.49 16.66
C PHE A 243 10.42 4.17 17.37
N TYR A 244 9.33 3.88 16.65
CA TYR A 244 8.02 3.64 17.25
C TYR A 244 7.40 2.30 16.85
N ILE A 245 7.25 2.02 15.55
CA ILE A 245 6.48 0.83 15.10
C ILE A 245 7.20 -0.47 15.46
N HIS A 246 8.48 -0.61 15.12
CA HIS A 246 9.25 -1.82 15.42
C HIS A 246 9.37 -2.06 16.94
N PRO A 247 9.74 -1.07 17.78
CA PRO A 247 9.75 -1.23 19.23
C PRO A 247 8.39 -1.61 19.80
N ARG A 248 7.31 -0.93 19.37
CA ARG A 248 5.95 -1.22 19.81
C ARG A 248 5.53 -2.64 19.47
N ASN A 249 5.75 -3.08 18.22
CA ASN A 249 5.40 -4.43 17.78
C ASN A 249 6.16 -5.49 18.58
N LYS A 250 7.48 -5.31 18.78
CA LYS A 250 8.28 -6.22 19.62
C LYS A 250 7.81 -6.26 21.07
N TYR A 251 7.40 -5.12 21.62
CA TYR A 251 6.83 -5.06 22.97
C TYR A 251 5.49 -5.79 23.07
N GLN A 252 4.62 -5.64 22.06
CA GLN A 252 3.36 -6.38 21.99
C GLN A 252 3.60 -7.88 21.84
N ASP A 253 4.54 -8.29 21.00
CA ASP A 253 4.93 -9.70 20.84
C ASP A 253 5.50 -10.27 22.15
N PHE A 254 6.34 -9.51 22.84
CA PHE A 254 6.85 -9.86 24.17
C PHE A 254 5.71 -10.08 25.18
N LYS A 255 4.72 -9.18 25.21
CA LYS A 255 3.55 -9.26 26.09
C LYS A 255 2.68 -10.47 25.76
N ASN A 256 2.46 -10.76 24.47
CA ASN A 256 1.58 -11.83 24.02
C ASN A 256 2.22 -13.22 24.13
N LYS A 257 3.51 -13.36 23.79
CA LYS A 257 4.24 -14.65 23.84
C LYS A 257 4.77 -15.00 25.24
N GLY A 258 4.92 -14.01 26.11
CA GLY A 258 5.57 -14.15 27.42
C GLY A 258 7.11 -14.22 27.34
N PHE A 259 7.80 -13.87 28.43
CA PHE A 259 9.25 -13.68 28.49
C PHE A 259 10.05 -14.86 27.91
N LYS A 260 9.71 -16.11 28.29
CA LYS A 260 10.44 -17.32 27.88
C LYS A 260 10.39 -17.56 26.38
N ARG A 261 9.24 -17.40 25.75
CA ARG A 261 9.04 -17.71 24.33
C ARG A 261 9.64 -16.62 23.43
N PHE A 262 9.46 -15.35 23.81
CA PHE A 262 10.11 -14.21 23.14
C PHE A 262 11.64 -14.32 23.16
N TRP A 263 12.24 -14.60 24.33
CA TRP A 263 13.70 -14.78 24.41
C TRP A 263 14.19 -15.93 23.55
N LYS A 264 13.46 -17.06 23.52
CA LYS A 264 13.84 -18.26 22.76
C LYS A 264 13.71 -18.06 21.24
N GLU A 265 12.64 -17.43 20.77
CA GLU A 265 12.35 -17.27 19.34
C GLU A 265 13.01 -16.02 18.74
N ASP A 266 12.90 -14.87 19.40
CA ASP A 266 13.20 -13.56 18.78
C ASP A 266 14.61 -13.03 19.12
N ILE A 267 15.17 -13.41 20.27
CA ILE A 267 16.52 -13.01 20.71
C ILE A 267 17.54 -14.11 20.46
N ILE A 268 17.27 -15.32 20.94
CA ILE A 268 18.19 -16.46 20.83
C ILE A 268 18.07 -17.13 19.45
N LYS A 269 17.05 -16.80 18.63
CA LYS A 269 16.76 -17.43 17.33
C LYS A 269 16.95 -18.95 17.42
N SER A 270 16.23 -19.59 18.34
CA SER A 270 16.47 -21.00 18.69
C SER A 270 16.23 -22.00 17.54
N GLU A 271 15.73 -21.56 16.39
CA GLU A 271 15.61 -22.37 15.17
C GLU A 271 16.86 -22.35 14.29
N GLU A 272 17.91 -21.58 14.63
CA GLU A 272 19.15 -21.65 13.87
C GLU A 272 19.79 -23.05 13.94
N PRO A 273 20.30 -23.56 12.81
CA PRO A 273 21.01 -24.84 12.75
C PRO A 273 22.11 -24.91 13.81
N ALA A 274 22.29 -26.08 14.44
CA ALA A 274 23.24 -26.28 15.53
C ALA A 274 24.67 -25.79 15.19
N HIS A 275 25.10 -25.95 13.94
CA HIS A 275 26.41 -25.47 13.48
C HIS A 275 26.56 -23.94 13.52
N LYS A 276 25.51 -23.16 13.24
CA LYS A 276 25.56 -21.69 13.32
C LYS A 276 25.62 -21.20 14.77
N LYS A 277 24.91 -21.88 15.67
CA LYS A 277 25.01 -21.62 17.11
C LYS A 277 26.40 -21.96 17.64
N ALA A 278 26.94 -23.13 17.27
CA ALA A 278 28.30 -23.52 17.63
C ALA A 278 29.34 -22.51 17.09
N ALA A 279 29.19 -22.06 15.85
CA ALA A 279 30.06 -21.03 15.27
C ALA A 279 29.92 -19.66 15.97
N ALA A 280 28.72 -19.27 16.38
CA ALA A 280 28.49 -18.05 17.16
C ALA A 280 29.14 -18.13 18.56
N ILE A 281 29.01 -19.28 19.23
CA ILE A 281 29.67 -19.54 20.53
C ILE A 281 31.19 -19.51 20.35
N ALA A 282 31.72 -20.21 19.35
CA ALA A 282 33.15 -20.27 19.08
C ALA A 282 33.72 -18.88 18.76
N LEU A 283 32.99 -18.08 17.97
CA LEU A 283 33.35 -16.69 17.71
C LEU A 283 33.36 -15.86 19.00
N GLY A 284 32.34 -15.99 19.84
CA GLY A 284 32.26 -15.32 21.14
C GLY A 284 33.47 -15.63 22.01
N VAL A 285 33.75 -16.92 22.23
CA VAL A 285 34.90 -17.39 23.02
C VAL A 285 36.22 -16.92 22.44
N PHE A 286 36.40 -17.04 21.11
CA PHE A 286 37.61 -16.60 20.41
C PHE A 286 37.88 -15.11 20.62
N VAL A 287 36.83 -14.27 20.51
CA VAL A 287 36.99 -12.84 20.79
C VAL A 287 37.22 -12.60 22.27
N GLY A 288 36.51 -13.26 23.18
CA GLY A 288 36.67 -13.11 24.63
C GLY A 288 38.10 -13.38 25.13
N ILE A 289 38.77 -14.40 24.58
CA ILE A 289 40.17 -14.72 24.93
C ILE A 289 41.20 -13.90 24.15
N SER A 290 40.77 -13.10 23.18
CA SER A 290 41.67 -12.31 22.34
C SER A 290 42.22 -11.09 23.10
N PRO A 291 43.47 -10.67 22.83
CA PRO A 291 44.11 -9.55 23.53
C PRO A 291 43.63 -8.16 23.05
N PHE A 292 42.40 -8.04 22.55
CA PHE A 292 41.83 -6.81 21.98
C PHE A 292 41.02 -5.99 23.00
N TRP A 293 41.63 -5.71 24.16
CA TRP A 293 41.01 -5.03 25.28
C TRP A 293 40.38 -3.68 24.90
N GLY A 294 39.09 -3.52 25.23
CA GLY A 294 38.33 -2.29 24.99
C GLY A 294 37.59 -2.23 23.65
N ILE A 295 37.82 -3.18 22.74
CA ILE A 295 37.09 -3.27 21.45
C ILE A 295 36.33 -4.58 21.26
N HIS A 296 36.35 -5.49 22.24
CA HIS A 296 35.66 -6.80 22.20
C HIS A 296 34.21 -6.71 21.76
N THR A 297 33.41 -5.82 22.36
CA THR A 297 31.99 -5.64 21.99
C THR A 297 31.83 -5.28 20.52
N LEU A 298 32.60 -4.29 20.04
CA LEU A 298 32.56 -3.88 18.63
C LEU A 298 33.00 -5.03 17.72
N LEU A 299 34.07 -5.73 18.08
CA LEU A 299 34.68 -6.80 17.30
C LEU A 299 33.73 -8.01 17.19
N VAL A 300 33.05 -8.39 18.27
CA VAL A 300 32.04 -9.47 18.28
C VAL A 300 30.85 -9.13 17.42
N PHE A 301 30.26 -7.93 17.57
CA PHE A 301 29.10 -7.53 16.76
C PHE A 301 29.45 -7.42 15.27
N THR A 302 30.65 -6.93 14.95
CA THR A 302 31.13 -6.78 13.58
C THR A 302 31.38 -8.15 12.95
N LEU A 303 32.15 -9.02 13.59
CA LEU A 303 32.43 -10.36 13.07
C LEU A 303 31.15 -11.23 13.00
N ALA A 304 30.28 -11.16 14.00
CA ALA A 304 29.01 -11.88 13.95
C ALA A 304 28.11 -11.39 12.81
N ALA A 305 28.15 -10.10 12.47
CA ALA A 305 27.48 -9.57 11.29
C ALA A 305 28.10 -10.06 9.98
N VAL A 306 29.44 -10.03 9.86
CA VAL A 306 30.19 -10.51 8.69
C VAL A 306 29.92 -11.98 8.41
N PHE A 307 29.98 -12.83 9.44
CA PHE A 307 29.76 -14.27 9.32
C PHE A 307 28.27 -14.67 9.34
N ARG A 308 27.34 -13.71 9.39
CA ARG A 308 25.89 -13.95 9.49
C ARG A 308 25.52 -14.90 10.64
N LEU A 309 26.20 -14.74 11.78
CA LEU A 309 26.01 -15.52 13.00
C LEU A 309 25.08 -14.79 13.98
N ASN A 310 24.52 -15.52 14.94
CA ASN A 310 23.70 -14.91 15.98
C ASN A 310 24.55 -14.01 16.88
N LYS A 311 24.34 -12.70 16.73
CA LYS A 311 25.06 -11.63 17.45
C LYS A 311 24.88 -11.71 18.96
N VAL A 312 23.70 -12.15 19.43
CA VAL A 312 23.41 -12.26 20.86
C VAL A 312 24.18 -13.43 21.46
N ILE A 313 24.17 -14.58 20.79
CA ILE A 313 24.95 -15.75 21.24
C ILE A 313 26.43 -15.41 21.25
N ALA A 314 26.97 -14.82 20.17
CA ALA A 314 28.38 -14.45 20.11
C ALA A 314 28.77 -13.45 21.22
N PHE A 315 27.94 -12.44 21.49
CA PHE A 315 28.20 -11.46 22.56
C PHE A 315 28.09 -12.06 23.97
N LEU A 316 27.17 -13.01 24.19
CA LEU A 316 26.97 -13.62 25.49
C LEU A 316 28.16 -14.51 25.91
N PHE A 317 28.87 -15.07 24.94
CA PHE A 317 30.06 -15.90 25.14
C PHE A 317 31.39 -15.14 24.95
N SER A 318 31.36 -13.83 24.75
CA SER A 318 32.55 -13.00 24.60
C SER A 318 32.94 -12.19 25.85
N ASN A 319 32.16 -12.30 26.93
CA ASN A 319 32.38 -11.60 28.19
C ASN A 319 32.81 -12.55 29.29
#